data_AF-A0A7R9YR91-F1
#
_entry.id   AF-A0A7R9YR91-F1
#
_cell.length_a   1.000
_cell.length_b   1.000
_cell.length_c   1.000
_cell.angle_alpha   90.00
_cell.angle_beta   90.00
_cell.angle_gamma   90.00
#
_symmetry.space_group_name_H-M   'P 1'
#
loop_
_entity.id
_entity.type
_entity.pdbx_description
1 polymer ?
#
loop_
_entity_poly.entity_id
_entity_poly.type
_entity_poly.pdbx_seq_one_letter_code
_entity_poly.pdbx_strand_id
1 'polypeptide(L)'
;DDPRYKSVICAHWQQNCCVRGRSCNFAHGEHELRRPAAGPSSARSGNGAPLRVSEVCRFWANGQICPHDTSCTFKHGAAEQLADKPKDRLCRGWMGSGKCSHGSTCLFAHGPAELGLAERRKFRTMLCNDWQAAGSCVHGKGCLFAHGAAEL
;
A
#
# COMPACT_ATOMS: atom_id res chain seq x y z
N ASP A 1 -24.49 16.26 21.84
CA ASP A 1 -24.01 16.34 20.44
C ASP A 1 -23.56 17.78 20.22
N ASP A 2 -22.26 18.02 20.02
CA ASP A 2 -21.74 19.39 19.82
C ASP A 2 -21.86 19.75 18.32
N PRO A 3 -22.57 20.83 17.97
CA PRO A 3 -22.86 21.19 16.57
C PRO A 3 -21.62 21.59 15.76
N ARG A 4 -20.44 21.73 16.40
CA ARG A 4 -19.17 22.04 15.73
C ARG A 4 -18.31 20.79 15.52
N TYR A 5 -18.71 19.63 16.06
CA TYR A 5 -18.00 18.39 15.84
C TYR A 5 -18.10 17.99 14.36
N LYS A 6 -16.94 17.99 13.70
CA LYS A 6 -16.75 17.67 12.28
C LYS A 6 -17.55 18.55 11.33
N SER A 7 -17.75 19.82 11.66
CA SER A 7 -18.45 20.79 10.79
C SER A 7 -17.56 21.47 9.75
N VAL A 8 -16.23 21.36 9.88
CA VAL A 8 -15.23 21.87 8.92
C VAL A 8 -14.13 20.83 8.67
N ILE A 9 -13.52 20.89 7.49
CA ILE A 9 -12.39 20.01 7.13
C ILE A 9 -11.17 20.34 7.98
N CYS A 10 -10.47 19.29 8.44
CA CYS A 10 -9.22 19.44 9.15
C CYS A 10 -8.10 19.89 8.20
N ALA A 11 -7.58 21.11 8.38
CA ALA A 11 -6.47 21.62 7.59
C ALA A 11 -5.22 20.72 7.66
N HIS A 12 -4.93 20.14 8.84
CA HIS A 12 -3.77 19.26 9.01
C HIS A 12 -3.97 17.92 8.30
N TRP A 13 -5.20 17.42 8.23
CA TRP A 13 -5.47 16.20 7.47
C TRP A 13 -5.33 16.46 5.97
N GLN A 14 -5.82 17.62 5.50
CA GLN A 14 -5.67 18.03 4.11
C GLN A 14 -4.19 18.14 3.68
N GLN A 15 -3.31 18.44 4.63
CA GLN A 15 -1.85 18.49 4.45
C GLN A 15 -1.14 17.17 4.85
N ASN A 16 -1.87 16.10 5.17
CA ASN A 16 -1.35 14.80 5.62
C ASN A 16 -0.51 14.81 6.92
N CYS A 17 -0.69 15.81 7.80
CA CYS A 17 0.04 15.95 9.07
C CYS A 17 -0.84 15.85 10.33
N CYS A 18 -2.11 15.41 10.20
CA CYS A 18 -3.00 15.29 11.36
C CYS A 18 -2.71 14.04 12.19
N VAL A 19 -2.21 14.24 13.43
CA VAL A 19 -1.92 13.16 14.39
C VAL A 19 -3.14 12.67 15.18
N ARG A 20 -4.27 13.39 15.12
CA ARG A 20 -5.47 13.10 15.93
C ARG A 20 -6.33 11.96 15.38
N GLY A 21 -6.10 11.55 14.13
CA GLY A 21 -6.79 10.41 13.52
C GLY A 21 -8.31 10.47 13.69
N ARG A 22 -8.92 9.36 14.11
CA ARG A 22 -10.37 9.24 14.31
C ARG A 22 -10.92 10.07 15.48
N SER A 23 -10.07 10.50 16.40
CA SER A 23 -10.42 11.38 17.52
C SER A 23 -10.36 12.87 17.16
N CYS A 24 -10.12 13.20 15.89
CA CYS A 24 -10.11 14.59 15.44
C CYS A 24 -11.54 15.15 15.39
N ASN A 25 -11.75 16.27 16.10
CA ASN A 25 -13.02 17.02 16.09
C ASN A 25 -13.32 17.71 14.75
N PHE A 26 -12.42 17.64 13.79
CA PHE A 26 -12.59 18.17 12.43
C PHE A 26 -12.72 17.02 11.44
N ALA A 27 -13.35 17.27 10.30
CA ALA A 27 -13.64 16.24 9.30
C ALA A 27 -12.38 15.90 8.48
N HIS A 28 -12.05 14.61 8.37
CA HIS A 28 -10.98 14.07 7.52
C HIS A 28 -11.50 13.69 6.13
N GLY A 29 -12.30 14.58 5.53
CA GLY A 29 -12.96 14.40 4.25
C GLY A 29 -14.44 14.72 4.31
N GLU A 30 -15.08 14.87 3.14
CA GLU A 30 -16.50 15.21 3.03
C GLU A 30 -17.43 14.17 3.69
N HIS A 31 -17.00 12.90 3.77
CA HIS A 31 -17.78 11.85 4.43
C HIS A 31 -17.89 12.03 5.95
N GLU A 32 -16.96 12.76 6.57
CA GLU A 32 -16.99 13.09 7.99
C GLU A 32 -17.62 14.46 8.24
N LEU A 33 -17.71 15.28 7.19
CA LEU A 33 -18.14 16.67 7.26
C LEU A 33 -19.66 16.74 7.50
N ARG A 34 -20.03 17.01 8.75
CA ARG A 34 -21.42 17.27 9.11
C ARG A 34 -21.83 18.61 8.49
N ARG A 35 -22.69 18.57 7.47
CA ARG A 35 -23.35 19.78 6.99
C ARG A 35 -24.26 20.33 8.10
N PRO A 36 -24.36 21.66 8.26
CA PRO A 36 -25.41 22.22 9.10
C PRO A 36 -26.76 21.75 8.57
N ALA A 37 -27.66 21.36 9.46
CA ALA A 37 -29.03 21.00 9.13
C ALA A 37 -29.74 22.25 8.56
N ALA A 38 -29.69 22.43 7.23
CA ALA A 38 -30.44 23.46 6.54
C ALA A 38 -31.81 22.88 6.14
N GLY A 39 -32.86 23.63 6.44
CA GLY A 39 -34.25 23.32 6.13
C GLY A 39 -34.56 23.14 4.64
N PRO A 40 -35.83 22.96 4.28
CA PRO A 40 -36.22 22.47 2.97
C PRO A 40 -36.12 23.58 1.94
N SER A 41 -35.48 23.34 0.79
CA SER A 41 -35.81 24.01 -0.47
C SER A 41 -35.21 23.28 -1.67
N SER A 42 -36.13 22.84 -2.52
CA SER A 42 -35.93 22.60 -3.95
C SER A 42 -35.16 23.73 -4.62
N ALA A 43 -34.30 23.40 -5.58
CA ALA A 43 -34.38 23.88 -6.97
C ALA A 43 -33.10 23.52 -7.73
N ARG A 44 -33.31 23.19 -9.00
CA ARG A 44 -32.34 22.70 -9.97
C ARG A 44 -31.48 23.83 -10.53
N SER A 45 -30.24 23.47 -10.89
CA SER A 45 -29.52 23.82 -12.13
C SER A 45 -28.08 24.23 -11.86
N GLY A 46 -27.16 23.40 -12.33
CA GLY A 46 -25.74 23.69 -12.42
C GLY A 46 -25.08 22.61 -13.25
N ASN A 47 -24.82 22.93 -14.52
CA ASN A 47 -23.98 22.14 -15.41
C ASN A 47 -22.60 21.97 -14.77
N GLY A 48 -22.37 20.81 -14.17
CA GLY A 48 -21.06 20.34 -13.74
C GLY A 48 -21.10 18.83 -13.90
N ALA A 49 -20.42 18.32 -14.92
CA ALA A 49 -20.19 16.89 -15.06
C ALA A 49 -19.78 16.33 -13.68
N PRO A 50 -20.31 15.17 -13.26
CA PRO A 50 -19.99 14.64 -11.95
C PRO A 50 -18.48 14.49 -11.90
N LEU A 51 -17.82 15.24 -11.00
CA LEU A 51 -16.46 14.92 -10.61
C LEU A 51 -16.55 13.51 -10.08
N ARG A 52 -16.14 12.54 -10.91
CA ARG A 52 -16.19 11.11 -10.59
C ARG A 52 -15.57 10.96 -9.21
N VAL A 53 -16.41 10.74 -8.20
CA VAL A 53 -16.00 10.01 -7.02
C VAL A 53 -15.55 8.69 -7.61
N SER A 54 -14.23 8.50 -7.71
CA SER A 54 -13.74 7.23 -8.20
C SER A 54 -14.21 6.22 -7.16
N GLU A 55 -15.20 5.39 -7.53
CA GLU A 55 -15.61 4.23 -6.74
C GLU A 55 -14.40 3.33 -6.45
N VAL A 56 -13.31 3.51 -7.21
CA VAL A 56 -12.03 2.85 -7.08
C VAL A 56 -11.03 3.72 -6.30
N CYS A 57 -10.29 3.13 -5.36
CA CYS A 57 -9.25 3.83 -4.59
C CYS A 57 -8.24 4.52 -5.51
N ARG A 58 -7.92 5.78 -5.23
CA ARG A 58 -7.00 6.59 -6.06
C ARG A 58 -5.58 6.00 -6.14
N PHE A 59 -5.05 5.49 -5.03
CA PHE A 59 -3.75 4.81 -5.04
C PHE A 59 -3.81 3.59 -5.97
N TRP A 60 -4.88 2.80 -5.84
CA TRP A 60 -5.10 1.61 -6.67
C TRP A 60 -5.28 1.95 -8.15
N ALA A 61 -6.09 2.97 -8.48
CA ALA A 61 -6.34 3.43 -9.85
C ALA A 61 -5.07 3.92 -10.55
N ASN A 62 -4.08 4.38 -9.79
CA ASN A 62 -2.78 4.82 -10.31
C ASN A 62 -1.70 3.72 -10.26
N GLY A 63 -2.06 2.47 -9.93
CA GLY A 63 -1.10 1.36 -9.81
C GLY A 63 -0.15 1.49 -8.62
N GLN A 64 -0.51 2.29 -7.62
CA GLN A 64 0.24 2.52 -6.40
C GLN A 64 -0.36 1.71 -5.24
N ILE A 65 0.48 1.39 -4.26
CA ILE A 65 0.06 0.66 -3.05
C ILE A 65 -0.86 1.55 -2.24
N CYS A 66 -2.05 1.04 -1.90
CA CYS A 66 -2.92 1.73 -0.97
C CYS A 66 -2.37 1.56 0.46
N PRO A 67 -2.08 2.64 1.20
CA PRO A 67 -1.59 2.56 2.59
C PRO A 67 -2.63 1.99 3.56
N HIS A 68 -3.90 1.92 3.15
CA HIS A 68 -5.00 1.37 3.91
C HIS A 68 -5.26 -0.11 3.60
N ASP A 69 -4.65 -0.69 2.55
CA ASP A 69 -4.76 -2.11 2.19
C ASP A 69 -6.21 -2.66 2.34
N THR A 70 -6.43 -3.70 3.13
CA THR A 70 -7.74 -4.29 3.48
C THR A 70 -8.68 -3.38 4.27
N SER A 71 -8.16 -2.33 4.90
CA SER A 71 -8.96 -1.33 5.64
C SER A 71 -9.42 -0.16 4.76
N CYS A 72 -9.10 -0.17 3.47
CA CYS A 72 -9.54 0.85 2.54
C CYS A 72 -11.05 0.75 2.28
N THR A 73 -11.76 1.86 2.44
CA THR A 73 -13.21 1.94 2.19
C THR A 73 -13.57 2.16 0.72
N PHE A 74 -12.59 2.38 -0.15
CA PHE A 74 -12.77 2.54 -1.59
C PHE A 74 -12.51 1.21 -2.29
N LYS A 75 -13.19 0.94 -3.41
CA LYS A 75 -13.00 -0.33 -4.13
C LYS A 75 -11.55 -0.39 -4.61
N HIS A 76 -10.78 -1.35 -4.14
CA HIS A 76 -9.65 -1.82 -4.94
C HIS A 76 -10.34 -2.65 -6.02
N GLY A 77 -10.22 -2.27 -7.31
CA GLY A 77 -10.67 -3.15 -8.40
C GLY A 77 -10.02 -4.53 -8.25
N ALA A 78 -10.46 -5.54 -9.02
CA ALA A 78 -10.02 -6.95 -8.89
C ALA A 78 -8.63 -7.06 -8.24
N ALA A 79 -8.59 -7.61 -7.03
CA ALA A 79 -7.40 -7.74 -6.18
C ALA A 79 -6.18 -8.34 -6.92
N GLU A 80 -6.43 -8.90 -8.10
CA GLU A 80 -5.50 -9.31 -9.13
C GLU A 80 -4.50 -8.24 -9.60
N GLN A 81 -4.81 -6.95 -9.73
CA GLN A 81 -3.92 -6.10 -10.56
C GLN A 81 -2.50 -5.84 -10.00
N LEU A 82 -2.28 -6.03 -8.69
CA LEU A 82 -0.94 -6.06 -8.09
C LEU A 82 -0.48 -7.46 -7.68
N ALA A 83 -1.41 -8.39 -7.43
CA ALA A 83 -1.09 -9.80 -7.18
C ALA A 83 -0.60 -10.53 -8.45
N ASP A 84 -1.03 -10.06 -9.61
CA ASP A 84 -0.64 -10.58 -10.94
C ASP A 84 0.75 -10.07 -11.36
N LYS A 85 1.21 -8.95 -10.77
CA LYS A 85 2.57 -8.49 -11.03
C LYS A 85 3.57 -9.47 -10.41
N PRO A 86 4.47 -10.07 -11.21
CA PRO A 86 5.39 -11.07 -10.69
C PRO A 86 6.28 -10.44 -9.63
N LYS A 87 6.33 -11.05 -8.44
CA LYS A 87 7.20 -10.60 -7.35
C LYS A 87 8.66 -10.84 -7.76
N ASP A 88 9.34 -9.79 -8.20
CA ASP A 88 10.69 -9.86 -8.79
C ASP A 88 11.81 -9.83 -7.73
N ARG A 89 11.47 -9.49 -6.48
CA ARG A 89 12.42 -9.34 -5.39
C ARG A 89 11.93 -10.02 -4.11
N LEU A 90 12.89 -10.52 -3.33
CA LEU A 90 12.64 -11.09 -2.01
C LEU A 90 12.32 -10.01 -0.97
N CYS A 91 11.37 -10.31 -0.09
CA CYS A 91 10.97 -9.43 1.01
C CYS A 91 12.04 -9.44 2.11
N ARG A 92 12.72 -8.31 2.33
CA ARG A 92 13.77 -8.21 3.36
C ARG A 92 13.26 -8.51 4.77
N GLY A 93 12.07 -8.01 5.12
CA GLY A 93 11.47 -8.23 6.44
C GLY A 93 11.22 -9.72 6.71
N TRP A 94 10.69 -10.42 5.71
CA TRP A 94 10.48 -11.86 5.77
C TRP A 94 11.80 -12.63 5.81
N MET A 95 12.76 -12.31 4.94
CA MET A 95 14.05 -13.00 4.91
C MET A 95 14.86 -12.83 6.21
N GLY A 96 14.70 -11.68 6.89
CA GLY A 96 15.37 -11.41 8.15
C GLY A 96 14.72 -12.06 9.37
N SER A 97 13.38 -12.03 9.46
CA SER A 97 12.65 -12.37 10.69
C SER A 97 11.66 -13.53 10.56
N GLY A 98 11.41 -14.01 9.35
CA GLY A 98 10.34 -14.96 9.05
C GLY A 98 8.93 -14.39 9.23
N LYS A 99 8.81 -13.08 9.46
CA LYS A 99 7.54 -12.37 9.67
C LYS A 99 7.47 -11.15 8.76
N CYS A 100 6.30 -10.91 8.19
CA CYS A 100 6.04 -9.74 7.37
C CYS A 100 4.72 -9.10 7.81
N SER A 101 4.75 -7.80 8.09
CA SER A 101 3.57 -7.01 8.44
C SER A 101 2.54 -6.93 7.31
N HIS A 102 2.98 -7.14 6.07
CA HIS A 102 2.12 -7.14 4.88
C HIS A 102 1.45 -8.50 4.61
N GLY A 103 1.79 -9.55 5.35
CA GLY A 103 1.17 -10.87 5.18
C GLY A 103 1.13 -11.34 3.71
N SER A 104 -0.01 -11.89 3.29
CA SER A 104 -0.22 -12.35 1.91
C SER A 104 -0.33 -11.23 0.87
N THR A 105 -0.49 -9.97 1.28
CA THR A 105 -0.54 -8.82 0.36
C THR A 105 0.84 -8.23 0.09
N CYS A 106 1.91 -8.82 0.64
CA CYS A 106 3.27 -8.38 0.38
C CYS A 106 3.61 -8.50 -1.11
N LEU A 107 4.05 -7.38 -1.71
CA LEU A 107 4.45 -7.32 -3.11
C LEU A 107 5.83 -7.95 -3.40
N PHE A 108 6.55 -8.30 -2.35
CA PHE A 108 7.84 -8.96 -2.44
C PHE A 108 7.69 -10.42 -2.05
N ALA A 109 8.49 -11.27 -2.68
CA ALA A 109 8.42 -12.71 -2.47
C ALA A 109 8.90 -13.08 -1.07
N HIS A 110 8.11 -13.84 -0.33
CA HIS A 110 8.51 -14.46 0.95
C HIS A 110 9.39 -15.70 0.77
N GLY A 111 9.91 -15.90 -0.42
CA GLY A 111 10.83 -16.98 -0.74
C GLY A 111 10.78 -17.29 -2.23
N PRO A 112 11.62 -18.22 -2.69
CA PRO A 112 11.68 -18.60 -4.11
C PRO A 112 10.37 -19.18 -4.64
N ALA A 113 9.47 -19.66 -3.77
CA ALA A 113 8.14 -20.13 -4.15
C ALA A 113 7.22 -18.99 -4.62
N GLU A 114 7.37 -17.79 -4.05
CA GLU A 114 6.59 -16.61 -4.42
C GLU A 114 7.30 -15.71 -5.43
N LEU A 115 8.58 -15.98 -5.73
CA LEU A 115 9.38 -15.20 -6.66
C LEU A 115 8.93 -15.49 -8.10
N GLY A 116 8.74 -14.43 -8.88
CA GLY A 116 8.32 -14.50 -10.27
C GLY A 116 9.21 -15.42 -11.09
N LEU A 117 8.61 -16.14 -12.05
CA LEU A 117 9.26 -17.24 -12.78
C LEU A 117 10.62 -16.87 -13.38
N ALA A 118 10.77 -15.64 -13.91
CA ALA A 118 12.02 -15.17 -14.50
C ALA A 118 13.16 -15.09 -13.47
N GLU A 119 12.89 -14.55 -12.29
CA GLU A 119 13.88 -14.40 -11.22
C GLU A 119 14.08 -15.70 -10.45
N ARG A 120 13.03 -16.51 -10.28
CA ARG A 120 13.12 -17.85 -9.71
C ARG A 120 14.05 -18.76 -10.51
N ARG A 121 14.06 -18.66 -11.84
CA ARG A 121 14.97 -19.43 -12.72
C ARG A 121 16.44 -19.05 -12.56
N LYS A 122 16.72 -17.83 -12.10
CA LYS A 122 18.07 -17.31 -11.87
C LYS A 122 18.45 -17.34 -10.38
N PHE A 123 17.52 -17.74 -9.51
CA PHE A 123 17.73 -17.70 -8.08
C PHE A 123 18.83 -18.68 -7.69
N ARG A 124 19.92 -18.11 -7.20
CA ARG A 124 21.12 -18.79 -6.70
C ARG A 124 21.80 -19.70 -7.72
N THR A 125 21.63 -19.45 -9.01
CA THR A 125 22.33 -20.23 -10.05
C THR A 125 23.79 -19.83 -10.25
N MET A 126 24.25 -18.78 -9.57
CA MET A 126 25.62 -18.27 -9.62
C MET A 126 26.08 -17.86 -8.22
N LEU A 127 27.37 -17.97 -7.95
CA LEU A 127 27.98 -17.58 -6.67
C LEU A 127 28.00 -16.05 -6.52
N CYS A 128 27.81 -15.57 -5.30
CA CYS A 128 27.87 -14.16 -4.96
C CYS A 128 29.33 -13.70 -4.83
N ASN A 129 29.76 -12.77 -5.68
CA ASN A 129 31.13 -12.25 -5.67
C ASN A 129 31.48 -11.55 -4.35
N ASP A 130 30.58 -10.71 -3.82
CA ASP A 130 30.82 -9.99 -2.55
C ASP A 130 31.02 -10.97 -1.39
N TRP A 131 30.19 -12.01 -1.34
CA TRP A 131 30.32 -13.05 -0.32
C TRP A 131 31.61 -13.86 -0.49
N GLN A 132 31.98 -14.23 -1.73
CA GLN A 132 33.22 -14.94 -1.99
C GLN A 132 34.45 -14.11 -1.61
N ALA A 133 34.43 -12.81 -1.89
CA ALA A 133 35.56 -11.93 -1.64
C ALA A 133 35.69 -11.53 -0.16
N ALA A 134 34.58 -11.19 0.49
CA ALA A 134 34.58 -10.57 1.82
C ALA A 134 33.95 -11.44 2.92
N GLY A 135 33.38 -12.60 2.59
CA GLY A 135 32.59 -13.41 3.54
C GLY A 135 31.31 -12.72 4.03
N SER A 136 30.94 -11.60 3.43
CA SER A 136 29.77 -10.80 3.80
C SER A 136 29.14 -10.18 2.56
N CYS A 137 27.80 -10.06 2.56
CA CYS A 137 27.05 -9.46 1.47
C CYS A 137 25.98 -8.54 2.05
N VAL A 138 25.90 -7.31 1.51
CA VAL A 138 24.90 -6.31 1.93
C VAL A 138 23.45 -6.75 1.70
N HIS A 139 23.25 -7.71 0.80
CA HIS A 139 21.94 -8.29 0.51
C HIS A 139 21.53 -9.40 1.49
N GLY A 140 22.48 -9.90 2.29
CA GLY A 140 22.24 -10.94 3.30
C GLY A 140 21.49 -12.15 2.74
N LYS A 141 20.53 -12.66 3.50
CA LYS A 141 19.69 -13.81 3.07
C LYS A 141 18.81 -13.52 1.86
N GLY A 142 18.62 -12.25 1.50
CA GLY A 142 17.85 -11.83 0.32
C GLY A 142 18.68 -11.75 -0.96
N CYS A 143 19.96 -12.14 -0.93
CA CYS A 143 20.79 -12.18 -2.12
C CYS A 143 20.24 -13.20 -3.14
N LEU A 144 20.19 -12.80 -4.42
CA LEU A 144 19.79 -13.70 -5.51
C LEU A 144 20.91 -14.61 -5.98
N PHE A 145 22.12 -14.42 -5.46
CA PHE A 145 23.30 -15.23 -5.75
C PHE A 145 23.62 -16.13 -4.55
N ALA A 146 24.21 -17.30 -4.81
CA ALA A 146 24.55 -18.28 -3.79
C ALA A 146 25.74 -17.83 -2.94
N HIS A 147 25.61 -17.87 -1.61
CA HIS A 147 26.69 -17.61 -0.65
C HIS A 147 27.53 -18.88 -0.37
N GLY A 148 27.73 -19.72 -1.38
CA GLY A 148 28.49 -20.96 -1.31
C GLY A 148 27.81 -22.11 -2.05
N ALA A 149 28.50 -23.25 -2.18
CA ALA A 149 28.01 -24.42 -2.91
C ALA A 149 26.70 -25.00 -2.33
N ALA A 150 26.44 -24.81 -1.04
CA ALA A 150 25.20 -25.26 -0.40
C ALA A 150 23.97 -24.45 -0.82
N GLU A 151 24.18 -23.25 -1.38
CA GLU A 151 23.11 -22.38 -1.85
C GLU A 151 22.92 -22.42 -3.36
N LEU A 152 23.85 -23.03 -4.11
CA LEU A 152 23.82 -23.16 -5.57
C LEU A 152 22.89 -24.30 -6.02
#